data_AF-A0AAX2A6L5-F1
#
_entry.id   AF-A0AAX2A6L5-F1
#
_cell.length_a   1.000
_cell.length_b   1.000
_cell.length_c   1.000
_cell.angle_alpha   90.00
_cell.angle_beta   90.00
_cell.angle_gamma   90.00
#
_symmetry.space_group_name_H-M   'P 1'
#
loop_
_entity.id
_entity.type
_entity.pdbx_description
1 polymer ?
#
loop_
_entity_poly.entity_id
_entity_poly.type
_entity_poly.pdbx_seq_one_letter_code
_entity_poly.pdbx_strand_id
1 'polypeptide(L)'
;MINENTIMTFLIVIAVIIVVLLVVIIMLIMQNSPNRNGKKSKNKTSYHKVNMPSVAGLNLPSQLEKMSKAEVLNITKKVYESYKIFDYQKMDIYELDKKEWHTWQISFLFMMFKNNQEFFIPEQNKIFHPFLIKASANDMKSFLRGLIKKYENHVDTTQTRDSLCKEYLWSNKDISILFYFLANYKNY
;
A
#
# COMPACT_ATOMS: atom_id res chain seq x y z
N MET A 1 56.59 -11.37 -36.17
CA MET A 1 56.86 -12.00 -34.87
C MET A 1 56.65 -10.95 -33.79
N ILE A 2 55.62 -11.11 -32.95
CA ILE A 2 55.44 -10.22 -31.80
C ILE A 2 56.50 -10.59 -30.78
N ASN A 3 57.31 -9.63 -30.36
CA ASN A 3 58.42 -9.86 -29.44
C ASN A 3 57.87 -10.28 -28.07
N GLU A 4 58.45 -11.31 -27.44
CA GLU A 4 58.01 -11.83 -26.14
C GLU A 4 58.00 -10.72 -25.07
N ASN A 5 58.96 -9.80 -25.16
CA ASN A 5 59.04 -8.63 -24.30
C ASN A 5 57.83 -7.70 -24.46
N THR A 6 57.28 -7.57 -25.67
CA THR A 6 56.08 -6.75 -25.97
C THR A 6 54.81 -7.40 -25.42
N ILE A 7 54.71 -8.73 -25.48
CA ILE A 7 53.60 -9.48 -24.88
C ILE A 7 53.66 -9.36 -23.35
N MET A 8 54.84 -9.51 -22.76
CA MET A 8 55.04 -9.35 -21.31
C MET A 8 54.73 -7.94 -20.83
N THR A 9 55.13 -6.89 -21.57
CA THR A 9 54.76 -5.51 -21.21
C THR A 9 53.25 -5.29 -21.29
N PHE A 10 52.59 -5.83 -22.32
CA PHE A 10 51.14 -5.70 -22.46
C PHE A 10 50.37 -6.40 -21.32
N LEU A 11 50.81 -7.59 -20.90
CA LEU A 11 50.24 -8.31 -19.77
C LEU A 11 50.41 -7.56 -18.44
N ILE A 12 51.58 -6.94 -18.23
CA ILE A 12 51.84 -6.11 -17.04
C ILE A 12 50.92 -4.89 -17.04
N VAL A 13 50.74 -4.21 -18.17
CA VAL A 13 49.84 -3.05 -18.28
C VAL A 13 48.39 -3.44 -17.99
N ILE A 14 47.92 -4.56 -18.52
CA ILE A 14 46.57 -5.07 -18.22
C ILE A 14 46.41 -5.41 -16.73
N ALA A 15 47.40 -6.08 -16.13
CA ALA A 15 47.37 -6.42 -14.71
C ALA A 15 47.27 -5.15 -13.84
N VAL A 16 48.02 -4.10 -14.18
CA VAL A 16 47.95 -2.81 -13.47
C VAL A 16 46.57 -2.16 -13.60
N ILE A 17 45.96 -2.19 -14.79
CA ILE A 17 44.62 -1.62 -15.01
C ILE A 17 43.57 -2.37 -14.18
N ILE A 18 43.64 -3.70 -14.11
CA ILE A 18 42.72 -4.52 -13.30
C ILE A 18 42.86 -4.17 -11.82
N VAL A 19 44.08 -4.01 -11.31
CA VAL A 19 44.32 -3.62 -9.92
C VAL A 19 43.75 -2.24 -9.62
N VAL A 20 43.94 -1.26 -10.51
CA VAL A 20 43.37 0.09 -10.33
C VAL A 20 41.84 0.05 -10.31
N LEU A 21 41.21 -0.72 -11.20
CA LEU A 21 39.76 -0.89 -11.21
C LEU A 21 39.22 -1.52 -9.92
N LEU A 22 39.92 -2.51 -9.36
CA LEU A 22 39.55 -3.12 -8.09
C LEU A 22 39.62 -2.12 -6.92
N VAL A 23 40.65 -1.27 -6.88
CA VAL A 23 40.78 -0.22 -5.84
C VAL A 23 39.62 0.78 -5.93
N VAL A 24 39.23 1.20 -7.15
CA VAL A 24 38.10 2.12 -7.34
C VAL A 24 36.77 1.49 -6.89
N ILE A 25 36.54 0.21 -7.20
CA ILE A 25 35.34 -0.52 -6.75
C ILE A 25 35.31 -0.60 -5.21
N ILE A 26 36.44 -0.91 -4.56
CA ILE A 26 36.53 -0.94 -3.10
C ILE A 26 36.24 0.45 -2.51
N MET A 27 36.79 1.53 -3.09
CA MET A 27 36.50 2.89 -2.64
C MET A 27 35.01 3.25 -2.77
N LEU A 28 34.35 2.87 -3.86
CA LEU A 28 32.91 3.11 -4.05
C LEU A 28 32.05 2.33 -3.06
N ILE A 29 32.42 1.08 -2.74
CA ILE A 29 31.74 0.26 -1.72
C ILE A 29 31.94 0.88 -0.32
N MET A 30 33.12 1.42 -0.02
CA MET A 30 33.40 2.11 1.25
C MET A 30 32.67 3.45 1.35
N GLN A 31 32.48 4.19 0.26
CA GLN A 31 31.70 5.44 0.25
C GLN A 31 30.20 5.21 0.45
N ASN A 32 29.66 4.07 0.00
CA ASN A 32 28.26 3.69 0.20
C ASN A 32 27.98 2.96 1.52
N SER A 33 28.98 2.78 2.39
CA SER A 33 28.71 2.35 3.76
C SER A 33 28.17 3.54 4.55
N PRO A 34 26.88 3.55 4.97
CA PRO A 34 26.41 4.58 5.87
C PRO A 34 27.25 4.49 7.13
N ASN A 35 28.02 5.55 7.37
CA ASN A 35 28.82 5.73 8.57
C ASN A 35 27.88 5.73 9.77
N ARG A 36 27.58 4.54 10.31
CA ARG A 36 26.76 4.33 11.52
C ARG A 36 27.61 4.61 12.75
N ASN A 37 28.16 5.82 12.83
CA ASN A 37 28.49 6.47 14.09
C ASN A 37 27.34 7.41 14.48
N GLY A 38 26.14 6.84 14.55
CA GLY A 38 25.07 7.46 15.30
C GLY A 38 25.34 7.18 16.78
N LYS A 39 25.58 8.23 17.56
CA LYS A 39 25.42 8.19 19.02
C LYS A 39 24.22 7.30 19.33
N LYS A 40 24.39 6.29 20.18
CA LYS A 40 23.27 5.55 20.77
C LYS A 40 22.46 6.53 21.61
N SER A 41 21.67 7.38 20.95
CA SER A 41 20.47 7.91 21.55
C SER A 41 19.69 6.67 21.91
N LYS A 42 19.48 6.46 23.20
CA LYS A 42 18.33 5.70 23.67
C LYS A 42 17.11 6.50 23.20
N ASN A 43 16.80 6.41 21.91
CA ASN A 43 15.47 6.69 21.42
C ASN A 43 14.64 5.61 22.12
N LYS A 44 14.10 5.94 23.29
CA LYS A 44 12.80 5.45 23.68
C LYS A 44 12.00 5.55 22.39
N THR A 45 11.67 4.42 21.77
CA THR A 45 10.65 4.40 20.72
C THR A 45 9.40 4.87 21.44
N SER A 46 9.22 6.18 21.49
CA SER A 46 7.93 6.79 21.72
C SER A 46 7.07 6.13 20.66
N TYR A 47 6.22 5.21 21.07
CA TYR A 47 5.14 4.73 20.23
C TYR A 47 4.38 5.99 19.81
N HIS A 48 4.75 6.56 18.67
CA HIS A 48 4.06 7.71 18.14
C HIS A 48 2.68 7.21 17.77
N LYS A 49 1.72 7.53 18.65
CA LYS A 49 0.31 7.24 18.43
C LYS A 49 -0.07 7.87 17.10
N VAL A 50 -0.38 7.04 16.12
CA VAL A 50 -0.89 7.53 14.83
C VAL A 50 -2.33 7.95 15.08
N ASN A 51 -2.65 9.21 14.77
CA ASN A 51 -4.01 9.69 14.88
C ASN A 51 -4.90 9.05 13.81
N MET A 52 -6.18 8.87 14.14
CA MET A 52 -7.18 8.38 13.21
C MET A 52 -7.29 9.34 12.02
N PRO A 53 -7.20 8.87 10.77
CA PRO A 53 -7.45 9.71 9.60
C PRO A 53 -8.90 10.22 9.59
N SER A 54 -9.09 11.50 9.32
CA SER A 54 -10.42 12.09 9.13
C SER A 54 -10.92 11.85 7.72
N VAL A 55 -12.19 11.48 7.58
CA VAL A 55 -12.93 11.42 6.30
C VAL A 55 -14.01 12.49 6.20
N ALA A 56 -14.10 13.40 7.18
CA ALA A 56 -15.12 14.44 7.18
C ALA A 56 -15.01 15.36 5.94
N GLY A 57 -13.79 15.66 5.51
CA GLY A 57 -13.51 16.47 4.31
C GLY A 57 -13.42 15.68 3.01
N LEU A 58 -13.62 14.35 3.05
CA LEU A 58 -13.54 13.53 1.85
C LEU A 58 -14.80 13.73 1.00
N ASN A 59 -14.63 14.31 -0.19
CA ASN A 59 -15.71 14.42 -1.16
C ASN A 59 -16.02 13.03 -1.72
N LEU A 60 -17.32 12.71 -1.84
CA LEU A 60 -17.79 11.47 -2.45
C LEU A 60 -18.73 11.82 -3.61
N PRO A 61 -18.96 10.91 -4.56
CA PRO A 61 -19.86 11.18 -5.67
C PRO A 61 -21.24 11.62 -5.16
N SER A 62 -21.78 12.71 -5.71
CA SER A 62 -23.01 13.34 -5.20
C SER A 62 -24.22 12.39 -5.13
N GLN A 63 -24.24 11.39 -6.01
CA GLN A 63 -25.25 10.33 -6.01
C GLN A 63 -25.19 9.48 -4.74
N LEU A 64 -23.99 9.18 -4.22
CA LEU A 64 -23.80 8.46 -2.96
C LEU A 64 -24.14 9.33 -1.75
N GLU A 65 -23.76 10.61 -1.77
CA GLU A 65 -24.01 11.52 -0.63
C GLU A 65 -25.50 11.71 -0.35
N LYS A 66 -26.36 11.49 -1.35
CA LYS A 66 -27.82 11.56 -1.24
C LYS A 66 -28.46 10.25 -0.77
N MET A 67 -27.72 9.15 -0.71
CA MET A 67 -28.25 7.85 -0.30
C MET A 67 -28.44 7.78 1.21
N SER A 68 -29.47 7.07 1.65
CA SER A 68 -29.64 6.73 3.05
C SER A 68 -28.56 5.76 3.53
N LYS A 69 -28.30 5.76 4.84
CA LYS A 69 -27.40 4.80 5.50
C LYS A 69 -27.75 3.34 5.19
N ALA A 70 -29.04 3.03 5.05
CA ALA A 70 -29.53 1.68 4.75
C ALA A 70 -29.22 1.27 3.30
N GLU A 71 -29.39 2.18 2.34
CA GLU A 71 -29.03 1.92 0.93
C GLU A 71 -27.53 1.69 0.76
N VAL A 72 -26.71 2.55 1.37
CA VAL A 72 -25.25 2.40 1.40
C VAL A 72 -24.88 1.02 1.95
N LEU A 73 -25.42 0.65 3.12
CA LEU A 73 -25.14 -0.65 3.74
C LEU A 73 -25.55 -1.83 2.83
N ASN A 74 -26.74 -1.77 2.22
CA ASN A 74 -27.22 -2.85 1.35
C ASN A 74 -26.35 -3.01 0.10
N ILE A 75 -25.83 -1.91 -0.45
CA ILE A 75 -24.91 -1.97 -1.59
C ILE A 75 -23.54 -2.48 -1.13
N THR A 76 -23.01 -1.99 0.00
CA THR A 76 -21.75 -2.49 0.56
C THR A 76 -21.80 -3.99 0.84
N LYS A 77 -22.93 -4.54 1.30
CA LYS A 77 -23.12 -6.00 1.43
C LYS A 77 -22.94 -6.72 0.10
N LYS A 78 -23.50 -6.22 -0.99
CA LYS A 78 -23.31 -6.82 -2.34
C LYS A 78 -21.85 -6.76 -2.78
N VAL A 79 -21.16 -5.65 -2.54
CA VAL A 79 -19.71 -5.51 -2.80
C VAL A 79 -18.93 -6.54 -1.97
N TYR A 80 -19.32 -6.75 -0.71
CA TYR A 80 -18.69 -7.74 0.17
C TYR A 80 -18.93 -9.19 -0.27
N GLU A 81 -20.12 -9.51 -0.78
CA GLU A 81 -20.37 -10.84 -1.37
C GLU A 81 -19.43 -11.11 -2.55
N SER A 82 -19.23 -10.12 -3.44
CA SER A 82 -18.22 -10.23 -4.50
C SER A 82 -16.81 -10.41 -3.93
N TYR A 83 -16.44 -9.62 -2.92
CA TYR A 83 -15.14 -9.71 -2.27
C TYR A 83 -14.86 -11.11 -1.73
N LYS A 84 -15.85 -11.75 -1.08
CA LYS A 84 -15.70 -13.11 -0.53
C LYS A 84 -15.46 -14.17 -1.61
N ILE A 85 -16.09 -14.02 -2.78
CA ILE A 85 -15.96 -14.99 -3.88
C ILE A 85 -14.51 -15.10 -4.36
N PHE A 86 -13.76 -14.00 -4.32
CA PHE A 86 -12.37 -13.97 -4.77
C PHE A 86 -11.36 -14.60 -3.79
N ASP A 87 -11.75 -14.91 -2.55
CA ASP A 87 -10.90 -15.61 -1.57
C ASP A 87 -9.48 -15.01 -1.39
N TYR A 88 -9.42 -13.68 -1.23
CA TYR A 88 -8.17 -12.92 -1.06
C TYR A 88 -7.32 -13.36 0.14
N GLN A 89 -7.87 -14.15 1.06
CA GLN A 89 -7.13 -14.71 2.19
C GLN A 89 -5.90 -15.52 1.72
N LYS A 90 -6.03 -16.23 0.60
CA LYS A 90 -5.03 -17.21 0.13
C LYS A 90 -4.13 -16.67 -0.98
N MET A 91 -4.42 -15.49 -1.50
CA MET A 91 -3.67 -14.87 -2.58
C MET A 91 -2.29 -14.40 -2.12
N ASP A 92 -1.32 -14.43 -3.03
CA ASP A 92 0.00 -13.85 -2.77
C ASP A 92 -0.01 -12.31 -2.87
N ILE A 93 1.11 -11.68 -2.55
CA ILE A 93 1.23 -10.21 -2.56
C ILE A 93 1.04 -9.63 -3.97
N TYR A 94 1.51 -10.31 -5.01
CA TYR A 94 1.38 -9.84 -6.38
C TYR A 94 -0.09 -9.86 -6.83
N GLU A 95 -0.81 -10.92 -6.48
CA GLU A 95 -2.25 -11.03 -6.71
C GLU A 95 -3.06 -9.98 -5.94
N LEU A 96 -2.64 -9.67 -4.71
CA LEU A 96 -3.26 -8.60 -3.92
C LEU A 96 -3.02 -7.20 -4.52
N ASP A 97 -1.93 -7.00 -5.25
CA ASP A 97 -1.63 -5.72 -5.91
C ASP A 97 -2.34 -5.54 -7.27
N LYS A 98 -2.99 -6.59 -7.80
CA LYS A 98 -3.83 -6.50 -9.00
C LYS A 98 -4.97 -5.50 -8.81
N LYS A 99 -5.21 -4.67 -9.82
CA LYS A 99 -6.20 -3.60 -9.84
C LYS A 99 -7.49 -4.05 -10.51
N GLU A 100 -8.47 -4.45 -9.71
CA GLU A 100 -9.72 -5.06 -10.19
C GLU A 100 -10.96 -4.34 -9.66
N TRP A 101 -10.81 -3.47 -8.65
CA TRP A 101 -11.95 -2.83 -7.98
C TRP A 101 -12.21 -1.44 -8.50
N HIS A 102 -13.48 -1.13 -8.71
CA HIS A 102 -13.90 0.14 -9.26
C HIS A 102 -13.96 1.21 -8.17
N THR A 103 -13.64 2.45 -8.54
CA THR A 103 -13.77 3.59 -7.62
C THR A 103 -15.17 3.71 -7.08
N TRP A 104 -16.20 3.46 -7.89
CA TRP A 104 -17.59 3.43 -7.44
C TRP A 104 -17.83 2.49 -6.24
N GLN A 105 -17.24 1.29 -6.24
CA GLN A 105 -17.37 0.33 -5.15
C GLN A 105 -16.62 0.81 -3.90
N ILE A 106 -15.45 1.39 -4.09
CA ILE A 106 -14.62 1.96 -3.01
C ILE A 106 -15.31 3.15 -2.34
N SER A 107 -16.00 4.00 -3.12
CA SER A 107 -16.74 5.13 -2.58
C SER A 107 -17.82 4.72 -1.57
N PHE A 108 -18.45 3.54 -1.72
CA PHE A 108 -19.40 3.04 -0.71
C PHE A 108 -18.72 2.70 0.63
N LEU A 109 -17.51 2.18 0.60
CA LEU A 109 -16.75 1.85 1.81
C LEU A 109 -16.32 3.12 2.55
N PHE A 110 -15.87 4.13 1.81
CA PHE A 110 -15.60 5.45 2.40
C PHE A 110 -16.88 6.11 2.91
N MET A 111 -18.01 5.96 2.21
CA MET A 111 -19.30 6.48 2.67
C MET A 111 -19.73 5.84 4.00
N MET A 112 -19.59 4.52 4.14
CA MET A 112 -19.83 3.82 5.41
C MET A 112 -18.99 4.42 6.54
N PHE A 113 -17.70 4.65 6.29
CA PHE A 113 -16.83 5.26 7.30
C PHE A 113 -17.24 6.71 7.62
N LYS A 114 -17.53 7.53 6.60
CA LYS A 114 -18.00 8.92 6.76
C LYS A 114 -19.30 9.00 7.56
N ASN A 115 -20.19 8.04 7.38
CA ASN A 115 -21.46 7.91 8.11
C ASN A 115 -21.32 7.29 9.52
N ASN A 116 -20.10 6.95 9.94
CA ASN A 116 -19.81 6.25 11.18
C ASN A 116 -20.61 4.92 11.29
N GLN A 117 -20.69 4.18 10.18
CA GLN A 117 -21.38 2.89 10.10
C GLN A 117 -20.39 1.73 10.20
N GLU A 118 -20.72 0.76 11.04
CA GLU A 118 -19.98 -0.50 11.14
C GLU A 118 -20.40 -1.49 10.05
N PHE A 119 -19.42 -2.30 9.64
CA PHE A 119 -19.65 -3.43 8.76
C PHE A 119 -19.13 -4.70 9.43
N PHE A 120 -19.97 -5.33 10.26
CA PHE A 120 -19.58 -6.52 11.01
C PHE A 120 -19.25 -7.68 10.07
N ILE A 121 -18.06 -8.26 10.24
CA ILE A 121 -17.59 -9.45 9.52
C ILE A 121 -17.18 -10.51 10.56
N PRO A 122 -17.91 -11.64 10.64
CA PRO A 122 -17.53 -12.74 11.51
C PRO A 122 -16.32 -13.50 10.95
N GLU A 123 -15.65 -14.27 11.82
CA GLU A 123 -14.56 -15.18 11.44
C GLU A 123 -13.47 -14.53 10.55
N GLN A 124 -13.04 -13.31 10.89
CA GLN A 124 -12.14 -12.49 10.06
C GLN A 124 -10.88 -13.23 9.58
N ASN A 125 -10.34 -14.16 10.38
CA ASN A 125 -9.19 -15.00 10.04
C ASN A 125 -9.40 -15.91 8.81
N LYS A 126 -10.66 -16.16 8.41
CA LYS A 126 -11.05 -16.95 7.22
C LYS A 126 -11.41 -16.09 6.01
N ILE A 127 -11.33 -14.76 6.14
CA ILE A 127 -11.77 -13.80 5.12
C ILE A 127 -10.62 -12.91 4.68
N PHE A 128 -9.78 -12.48 5.62
CA PHE A 128 -8.72 -11.52 5.37
C PHE A 128 -7.35 -12.18 5.29
N HIS A 129 -6.53 -11.69 4.37
CA HIS A 129 -5.14 -12.12 4.25
C HIS A 129 -4.38 -11.92 5.59
N PRO A 130 -3.47 -12.83 5.96
CA PRO A 130 -2.73 -12.76 7.23
C PRO A 130 -2.03 -11.43 7.54
N PHE A 131 -1.68 -10.64 6.51
CA PHE A 131 -1.05 -9.33 6.70
C PHE A 131 -1.98 -8.34 7.44
N LEU A 132 -3.30 -8.43 7.21
CA LEU A 132 -4.29 -7.58 7.89
C LEU A 132 -4.56 -8.07 9.31
N ILE A 133 -4.69 -9.39 9.49
CA ILE A 133 -4.89 -10.00 10.80
C ILE A 133 -3.73 -9.66 11.76
N LYS A 134 -2.51 -9.58 11.23
CA LYS A 134 -1.29 -9.25 11.99
C LYS A 134 -1.03 -7.74 12.08
N ALA A 135 -1.82 -6.90 11.42
CA ALA A 135 -1.60 -5.45 11.40
C ALA A 135 -1.91 -4.83 12.78
N SER A 136 -1.04 -3.94 13.25
CA SER A 136 -1.33 -3.13 14.43
C SER A 136 -2.35 -2.03 14.13
N ALA A 137 -2.92 -1.43 15.18
CA ALA A 137 -3.79 -0.26 15.02
C ALA A 137 -3.09 0.91 14.30
N ASN A 138 -1.78 1.09 14.52
CA ASN A 138 -1.00 2.13 13.83
C ASN A 138 -0.81 1.80 12.34
N ASP A 139 -0.59 0.52 12.00
CA ASP A 139 -0.48 0.08 10.61
C ASP A 139 -1.80 0.33 9.87
N MET A 140 -2.92 -0.06 10.48
CA MET A 140 -4.26 0.16 9.90
C MET A 140 -4.56 1.64 9.67
N LYS A 141 -4.23 2.52 10.62
CA LYS A 141 -4.37 3.97 10.45
C LYS A 141 -3.46 4.51 9.35
N SER A 142 -2.25 3.97 9.20
CA SER A 142 -1.32 4.34 8.14
C SER A 142 -1.84 3.92 6.76
N PHE A 143 -2.31 2.68 6.64
CA PHE A 143 -2.92 2.16 5.42
C PHE A 143 -4.13 3.00 5.01
N LEU A 144 -5.05 3.26 5.93
CA LEU A 144 -6.23 4.07 5.65
C LEU A 144 -5.87 5.49 5.22
N ARG A 145 -4.88 6.13 5.85
CA ARG A 145 -4.39 7.46 5.43
C ARG A 145 -3.86 7.42 3.99
N GLY A 146 -3.14 6.35 3.63
CA GLY A 146 -2.67 6.13 2.27
C GLY A 146 -3.82 6.03 1.28
N LEU A 147 -4.87 5.27 1.61
CA LEU A 147 -6.05 5.12 0.76
C LEU A 147 -6.84 6.42 0.60
N ILE A 148 -6.98 7.21 1.67
CA ILE A 148 -7.66 8.52 1.60
C ILE A 148 -6.89 9.46 0.66
N LYS A 149 -5.57 9.60 0.84
CA LYS A 149 -4.73 10.41 -0.06
C LYS A 149 -4.81 9.93 -1.51
N LYS A 150 -4.77 8.62 -1.71
CA LYS A 150 -4.90 8.00 -3.03
C LYS A 150 -6.25 8.35 -3.67
N TYR A 151 -7.32 8.35 -2.89
CA TYR A 151 -8.65 8.73 -3.35
C TYR A 151 -8.67 10.20 -3.77
N GLU A 152 -8.24 11.10 -2.89
CA GLU A 152 -8.21 12.55 -3.13
C GLU A 152 -7.39 12.93 -4.37
N ASN A 153 -6.29 12.22 -4.63
CA ASN A 153 -5.40 12.54 -5.74
C ASN A 153 -5.84 12.00 -7.11
N HIS A 154 -6.68 10.96 -7.14
CA HIS A 154 -6.97 10.23 -8.38
C HIS A 154 -8.45 10.13 -8.72
N VAL A 155 -9.35 10.45 -7.78
CA VAL A 155 -10.79 10.32 -7.99
C VAL A 155 -11.42 11.69 -8.18
N ASP A 156 -11.97 11.91 -9.37
CA ASP A 156 -12.85 13.04 -9.62
C ASP A 156 -14.30 12.68 -9.26
N THR A 157 -14.76 13.22 -8.14
CA THR A 157 -16.11 12.94 -7.59
C THR A 157 -17.24 13.58 -8.37
N THR A 158 -16.94 14.45 -9.36
CA THR A 158 -17.95 15.07 -10.22
C THR A 158 -18.37 14.16 -11.38
N GLN A 159 -17.62 13.08 -11.62
CA GLN A 159 -17.86 12.17 -12.72
C GLN A 159 -19.09 11.29 -12.54
N THR A 160 -19.51 10.71 -13.67
CA THR A 160 -20.59 9.72 -13.69
C THR A 160 -20.14 8.39 -13.09
N ARG A 161 -21.10 7.59 -12.62
CA ARG A 161 -20.85 6.21 -12.18
C ARG A 161 -20.05 5.41 -13.20
N ASP A 162 -20.40 5.50 -14.47
CA ASP A 162 -19.78 4.67 -15.52
C ASP A 162 -18.32 5.08 -15.76
N SER A 163 -17.98 6.35 -15.60
CA SER A 163 -16.59 6.84 -15.59
C SER A 163 -15.83 6.34 -14.35
N LEU A 164 -16.44 6.45 -13.17
CA LEU A 164 -15.86 5.96 -11.89
C LEU A 164 -15.65 4.44 -11.87
N CYS A 165 -16.29 3.70 -12.77
CA CYS A 165 -16.06 2.28 -12.97
C CYS A 165 -14.84 1.96 -13.84
N LYS A 166 -14.27 2.93 -14.57
CA LYS A 166 -13.26 2.69 -15.60
C LYS A 166 -11.95 3.45 -15.38
N GLU A 167 -12.02 4.69 -14.89
CA GLU A 167 -10.86 5.58 -14.90
C GLU A 167 -9.78 5.21 -13.90
N TYR A 168 -10.18 4.88 -12.67
CA TYR A 168 -9.26 4.46 -11.62
C TYR A 168 -9.69 3.14 -11.00
N LEU A 169 -8.80 2.16 -11.14
CA LEU A 169 -8.93 0.83 -10.55
C LEU A 169 -8.08 0.70 -9.29
N TRP A 170 -8.69 0.15 -8.25
CA TRP A 170 -8.13 -0.08 -6.93
C TRP A 170 -7.68 -1.53 -6.81
N SER A 171 -6.64 -1.74 -6.01
CA SER A 171 -6.10 -3.08 -5.83
C SER A 171 -6.95 -3.93 -4.89
N ASN A 172 -6.83 -5.24 -5.02
CA ASN A 172 -7.41 -6.21 -4.11
C ASN A 172 -6.99 -5.95 -2.66
N LYS A 173 -5.75 -5.51 -2.47
CA LYS A 173 -5.22 -5.05 -1.19
C LYS A 173 -5.95 -3.83 -0.64
N ASP A 174 -6.23 -2.82 -1.48
CA ASP A 174 -6.90 -1.59 -1.05
C ASP A 174 -8.30 -1.89 -0.50
N ILE A 175 -9.08 -2.70 -1.23
CA ILE A 175 -10.43 -3.06 -0.77
C ILE A 175 -10.39 -3.94 0.48
N SER A 176 -9.42 -4.85 0.57
CA SER A 176 -9.22 -5.70 1.74
C SER A 176 -8.95 -4.87 3.00
N ILE A 177 -8.10 -3.84 2.87
CA ILE A 177 -7.81 -2.88 3.95
C ILE A 177 -9.10 -2.17 4.39
N LEU A 178 -9.92 -1.69 3.46
CA LEU A 178 -11.16 -0.96 3.79
C LEU A 178 -12.19 -1.84 4.49
N PHE A 179 -12.43 -3.07 4.01
CA PHE A 179 -13.33 -3.99 4.69
C PHE A 179 -12.83 -4.37 6.08
N TYR A 180 -11.55 -4.70 6.21
CA TYR A 180 -10.97 -5.03 7.51
C TYR A 180 -11.01 -3.85 8.47
N PHE A 181 -10.77 -2.65 7.96
CA PHE A 181 -10.91 -1.42 8.73
C PHE A 181 -12.36 -1.23 9.20
N LEU A 182 -13.36 -1.27 8.30
CA LEU A 182 -14.78 -1.07 8.65
C LEU A 182 -15.32 -2.12 9.64
N ALA A 183 -14.77 -3.34 9.61
CA ALA A 183 -15.14 -4.40 10.56
C ALA A 183 -14.61 -4.14 11.98
N ASN A 184 -13.60 -3.29 12.14
CA ASN A 184 -12.88 -3.12 13.39
C ASN A 184 -12.71 -1.66 13.84
N TYR A 185 -13.22 -0.67 13.08
CA TYR A 185 -12.74 0.71 13.25
C TYR A 185 -13.05 1.35 14.60
N LYS A 186 -14.07 0.87 15.31
CA LYS A 186 -14.37 1.32 16.68
C LYS A 186 -13.34 0.88 17.72
N ASN A 187 -12.49 -0.08 17.37
CA ASN A 187 -11.41 -0.58 18.22
C ASN A 187 -10.10 0.21 18.03
N TYR A 188 -10.07 1.22 17.15
CA TYR A 188 -8.86 1.98 16.78
C TYR A 188 -8.80 3.40 17.35
#